data_AF-A0A645GFM3-F1
#
_entry.id   AF-A0A645GFM3-F1
#
_cell.length_a   1.000
_cell.length_b   1.000
_cell.length_c   1.000
_cell.angle_alpha   90.00
_cell.angle_beta   90.00
_cell.angle_gamma   90.00
#
_symmetry.space_group_name_H-M   'P 1'
#
loop_
_entity.id
_entity.type
_entity.pdbx_description
1 polymer ?
#
loop_
_entity_poly.entity_id
_entity_poly.type
_entity_poly.pdbx_seq_one_letter_code
_entity_poly.pdbx_strand_id
1 'polypeptide(L)'
;MAGEGGPINIPPDNNIEIAPDGTVSVVPNFGTPNNSNAIGRIKLVNPPEADLVRGSDGLFRLRNNQPADADVNVKLVSGTLEGSNVNVTDAMVNLISLSRQFEMQIKMLQTADTNAQRADQLLSLNA
;
A
#
# COMPACT_ATOMS: atom_id res chain seq x y z
N MET A 1 5.40 3.20 15.39
CA MET A 1 5.62 4.59 14.93
C MET A 1 6.70 5.17 15.82
N ALA A 2 7.90 5.39 15.28
CA ALA A 2 8.98 6.01 16.04
C ALA A 2 8.91 7.52 15.79
N GLY A 3 8.64 8.29 16.84
CA GLY A 3 8.96 9.71 16.82
C GLY A 3 10.47 9.90 16.72
N GLU A 4 10.91 11.13 16.47
CA GLU A 4 12.34 11.49 16.31
C GLU A 4 13.26 10.99 17.44
N GLY A 5 12.71 10.62 18.62
CA GLY A 5 13.43 10.05 19.76
C GLY A 5 12.79 8.83 20.46
N GLY A 6 11.83 8.12 19.84
CA GLY A 6 11.18 6.95 20.45
C GLY A 6 9.64 6.98 20.45
N PRO A 7 8.96 6.12 21.23
CA PRO A 7 7.51 6.12 21.31
C PRO A 7 6.98 7.43 21.92
N ILE A 8 5.97 8.04 21.29
CA ILE A 8 5.31 9.24 21.79
C ILE A 8 4.22 8.79 22.78
N ASN A 9 4.38 9.15 24.06
CA ASN A 9 3.40 8.85 25.11
C ASN A 9 2.42 10.02 25.27
N ILE A 10 1.13 9.73 25.16
CA ILE A 10 0.07 10.73 25.30
C ILE A 10 -0.55 10.59 26.70
N PRO A 11 -0.51 11.63 27.55
CA PRO A 11 -1.15 11.58 28.86
C PRO A 11 -2.69 11.55 28.73
N PRO A 12 -3.41 10.90 29.66
CA PRO A 12 -4.88 10.86 29.66
C PRO A 12 -5.48 12.27 29.82
N ASP A 13 -6.74 12.44 29.39
CA ASP A 13 -7.53 13.68 29.54
C ASP A 13 -6.99 14.94 28.83
N ASN A 14 -6.33 14.76 27.68
CA ASN A 14 -5.90 15.86 26.81
C ASN A 14 -6.48 15.73 25.40
N ASN A 15 -6.74 16.87 24.76
CA ASN A 15 -6.99 16.93 23.32
C ASN A 15 -5.66 16.88 22.56
N ILE A 16 -5.62 16.18 21.44
CA ILE A 16 -4.40 15.96 20.66
C ILE A 16 -4.48 16.82 19.40
N GLU A 17 -3.43 17.60 19.16
CA GLU A 17 -3.26 18.38 17.93
C GLU A 17 -1.96 17.96 17.24
N ILE A 18 -2.04 17.75 15.92
CA ILE A 18 -0.89 17.38 15.10
C ILE A 18 -0.69 18.45 14.04
N ALA A 19 0.45 19.12 14.09
CA ALA A 19 0.81 20.16 13.14
C ALA A 19 1.31 19.55 11.80
N PRO A 20 1.27 20.33 10.70
CA PRO A 20 1.66 19.85 9.37
C PRO A 20 3.12 19.40 9.24
N ASP A 21 3.98 19.79 10.16
CA ASP A 21 5.39 19.41 10.23
C ASP A 21 5.62 18.09 11.01
N GLY A 22 4.53 17.45 11.47
CA GLY A 22 4.53 16.24 12.27
C GLY A 22 4.61 16.48 13.79
N THR A 23 4.62 17.73 14.26
CA THR A 23 4.70 18.04 15.70
C THR A 23 3.38 17.66 16.39
N VAL A 24 3.46 16.77 17.38
CA VAL A 24 2.33 16.32 18.20
C VAL A 24 2.31 17.12 19.49
N SER A 25 1.21 17.83 19.72
CA SER A 25 0.99 18.63 20.91
C SER A 25 -0.27 18.19 21.64
N VAL A 26 -0.29 18.39 22.95
CA VAL A 26 -1.45 18.12 23.79
C VAL A 26 -1.96 19.41 24.40
N VAL A 27 -3.29 19.56 24.40
CA VAL A 27 -4.00 20.66 25.03
C VAL A 27 -4.82 20.07 26.18
N PRO A 28 -4.58 20.47 27.44
CA PRO A 28 -5.33 19.97 28.58
C PRO A 28 -6.83 20.25 28.49
N ASN A 29 -7.67 19.24 28.77
CA ASN A 29 -9.13 19.42 28.80
C ASN A 29 -9.60 20.22 30.04
N PHE A 30 -8.76 20.31 31.07
CA PHE A 30 -9.01 21.06 32.30
C PHE A 30 -7.91 22.12 32.51
N GLY A 31 -8.29 23.35 32.86
CA GLY A 31 -7.36 24.47 33.04
C GLY A 31 -7.42 25.48 31.89
N THR A 32 -6.35 26.24 31.67
CA THR A 32 -6.29 27.28 30.62
C THR A 32 -6.02 26.65 29.25
N PRO A 33 -6.96 26.68 28.29
CA PRO A 33 -6.85 25.97 27.00
C PRO A 33 -5.74 26.46 26.05
N ASN A 34 -5.01 27.51 26.44
CA ASN A 34 -3.98 28.13 25.61
C ASN A 34 -2.56 27.58 25.83
N ASN A 35 -2.37 26.61 26.73
CA ASN A 35 -1.08 25.94 26.89
C ASN A 35 -1.03 24.66 26.06
N SER A 36 -0.64 24.81 24.79
CA SER A 36 -0.27 23.67 23.94
C SER A 36 1.14 23.23 24.31
N ASN A 37 1.29 21.98 24.74
CA ASN A 37 2.59 21.40 25.07
C ASN A 37 2.99 20.37 24.01
N ALA A 38 4.12 20.59 23.34
CA ALA A 38 4.66 19.65 22.36
C ALA A 38 5.25 18.42 23.08
N ILE A 39 4.76 17.23 22.75
CA ILE A 39 5.17 15.96 23.38
C ILE A 39 6.09 15.12 22.49
N GLY A 40 6.17 15.45 21.20
CA GLY A 40 7.04 14.76 20.27
C GLY A 40 6.76 15.16 18.82
N ARG A 41 7.55 14.59 17.91
CA ARG A 41 7.42 14.82 16.46
C ARG A 41 7.45 13.50 15.70
N ILE A 42 6.51 13.34 14.78
CA ILE A 42 6.45 12.22 13.85
C ILE A 42 7.57 12.41 12.82
N LYS A 43 8.41 11.38 12.65
CA LYS A 43 9.43 11.39 11.61
C LYS A 43 8.77 11.16 10.25
N LEU A 44 8.75 12.20 9.40
CA LEU A 44 8.28 12.14 8.02
C LEU A 44 9.47 11.83 7.11
N VAL A 45 9.29 10.91 6.16
CA VAL A 45 10.34 10.42 5.26
C VAL A 45 9.79 10.33 3.84
N ASN A 46 10.64 10.53 2.84
CA ASN A 46 10.26 10.41 1.43
C ASN A 46 11.35 9.68 0.62
N PRO A 47 11.59 8.38 0.91
CA PRO A 47 12.57 7.61 0.16
C PRO A 47 12.12 7.37 -1.29
N PRO A 48 13.06 7.22 -2.25
CA PRO A 48 12.73 6.87 -3.62
C PRO A 48 11.98 5.53 -3.71
N GLU A 49 10.95 5.45 -4.57
CA GLU A 49 10.13 4.23 -4.73
C GLU A 49 10.96 3.00 -5.13
N ALA A 50 12.03 3.19 -5.90
CA ALA A 50 12.94 2.12 -6.32
C ALA A 50 13.64 1.41 -5.15
N ASP A 51 13.80 2.11 -4.03
CA ASP A 51 14.46 1.62 -2.82
C ASP A 51 13.48 1.04 -1.80
N LEU A 52 12.17 1.17 -2.05
CA LEU A 52 11.11 0.63 -1.21
C LEU A 52 10.77 -0.81 -1.58
N VAL A 53 10.66 -1.65 -0.56
CA VAL A 53 10.20 -3.03 -0.65
C VAL A 53 9.00 -3.21 0.26
N ARG A 54 7.91 -3.75 -0.30
CA ARG A 54 6.70 -4.07 0.46
C ARG A 54 6.90 -5.38 1.23
N GLY A 55 6.75 -5.33 2.55
CA GLY A 55 6.76 -6.52 3.40
C GLY A 55 5.47 -7.32 3.30
N SER A 56 5.50 -8.54 3.86
CA SER A 56 4.32 -9.42 3.98
C SER A 56 3.24 -8.85 4.90
N ASP A 57 3.62 -7.96 5.81
CA ASP A 57 2.73 -7.20 6.70
C ASP A 57 2.10 -5.96 6.03
N GLY A 58 2.42 -5.72 4.75
CA GLY A 58 1.94 -4.56 4.01
C GLY A 58 2.66 -3.26 4.32
N LEU A 59 3.67 -3.27 5.21
CA LEU A 59 4.50 -2.11 5.51
C LEU A 59 5.67 -2.02 4.52
N PHE A 60 6.07 -0.80 4.18
CA PHE A 60 7.22 -0.54 3.32
C PHE A 60 8.50 -0.41 4.15
N ARG A 61 9.59 -0.96 3.61
CA ARG A 61 10.94 -0.89 4.19
C ARG A 61 11.94 -0.54 3.09
N LEU A 62 13.04 0.09 3.45
CA LEU A 62 14.14 0.25 2.52
C LEU A 62 14.79 -1.10 2.22
N ARG A 63 15.28 -1.30 1.00
CA ARG A 63 15.98 -2.52 0.58
C ARG A 63 17.22 -2.82 1.43
N ASN A 64 17.90 -1.78 1.91
CA ASN A 64 19.05 -1.88 2.82
C ASN A 64 18.64 -2.14 4.29
N ASN A 65 17.34 -2.22 4.57
CA ASN A 65 16.75 -2.38 5.89
C ASN A 65 17.20 -1.33 6.93
N GLN A 66 17.67 -0.17 6.47
CA GLN A 66 18.00 0.97 7.32
C GLN A 66 16.78 1.90 7.49
N PRO A 67 16.74 2.71 8.55
CA PRO A 67 15.76 3.78 8.67
C PRO A 67 15.93 4.79 7.53
N ALA A 68 14.83 5.22 6.91
CA ALA A 68 14.86 6.30 5.94
C ALA A 68 15.20 7.63 6.62
N ASP A 69 15.89 8.52 5.90
CA ASP A 69 16.21 9.86 6.39
C ASP A 69 14.96 10.75 6.43
N ALA A 70 14.93 11.68 7.39
CA ALA A 70 13.82 12.61 7.53
C ALA A 70 13.81 13.60 6.36
N ASP A 71 12.63 13.87 5.80
CA ASP A 71 12.43 14.88 4.76
C ASP A 71 11.53 16.00 5.28
N VAL A 72 12.06 17.22 5.29
CA VAL A 72 11.37 18.44 5.77
C VAL A 72 10.33 18.97 4.78
N ASN A 73 10.36 18.50 3.54
CA ASN A 73 9.40 18.92 2.51
C ASN A 73 8.07 18.17 2.62
N VAL A 74 8.07 17.02 3.30
CA VAL A 74 6.85 16.24 3.54
C VAL A 74 6.00 16.95 4.59
N LYS A 75 4.73 17.13 4.27
CA LYS A 75 3.75 17.72 5.17
C LYS A 75 2.65 16.73 5.49
N LEU A 76 2.21 16.75 6.73
CA LEU A 76 1.07 15.99 7.20
C LEU A 76 -0.20 16.84 7.10
N VAL A 77 -1.32 16.19 6.78
CA VAL A 77 -2.65 16.77 6.92
C VAL A 77 -3.35 16.04 8.05
N SER A 78 -3.65 16.75 9.14
CA SER A 78 -4.34 16.19 10.29
C SER A 78 -5.83 16.01 10.01
N GLY A 79 -6.43 14.96 10.58
CA GLY A 79 -7.87 14.69 10.46
C GLY A 79 -8.33 14.09 9.14
N THR A 80 -7.40 13.72 8.24
CA THR A 80 -7.71 13.07 6.96
C THR A 80 -7.09 11.67 6.89
N LEU A 81 -7.81 10.72 6.29
CA LEU A 81 -7.30 9.39 6.00
C LEU A 81 -6.99 9.28 4.51
N GLU A 82 -5.81 8.77 4.17
CA GLU A 82 -5.43 8.51 2.79
C GLU A 82 -6.26 7.35 2.23
N GLY A 83 -6.90 7.60 1.08
CA GLY A 83 -7.69 6.60 0.37
C GLY A 83 -6.84 5.74 -0.56
N SER A 84 -7.39 4.61 -0.99
CA SER A 84 -6.77 3.84 -2.08
C SER A 84 -6.85 4.62 -3.38
N ASN A 85 -5.77 4.63 -4.15
CA ASN A 85 -5.73 5.19 -5.50
C ASN A 85 -6.34 4.25 -6.57
N VAL A 86 -6.94 3.13 -6.17
CA VAL A 86 -7.48 2.11 -7.08
C VAL A 86 -8.91 2.44 -7.50
N ASN A 87 -9.15 2.51 -8.81
CA ASN A 87 -10.49 2.48 -9.38
C ASN A 87 -11.01 1.04 -9.50
N VAL A 88 -11.99 0.69 -8.68
CA VAL A 88 -12.54 -0.68 -8.62
C VAL A 88 -13.20 -1.09 -9.95
N THR A 89 -13.83 -0.16 -10.66
CA THR A 89 -14.52 -0.45 -11.93
C THR A 89 -13.53 -0.89 -13.00
N ASP A 90 -12.45 -0.15 -13.16
CA ASP A 90 -11.39 -0.46 -14.14
C ASP A 90 -10.69 -1.77 -13.79
N ALA A 91 -10.43 -1.99 -12.49
CA ALA A 91 -9.86 -3.25 -12.01
C ALA A 91 -10.75 -4.46 -12.33
N MET A 92 -12.07 -4.34 -12.16
CA MET A 92 -13.02 -5.40 -12.50
C MET A 92 -13.09 -5.67 -14.00
N VAL A 93 -13.10 -4.62 -14.84
CA VAL A 93 -13.09 -4.77 -16.29
C VAL A 93 -11.83 -5.49 -16.76
N ASN A 94 -10.67 -5.12 -16.19
CA ASN A 94 -9.40 -5.78 -16.48
C ASN A 94 -9.42 -7.26 -16.06
N LEU A 95 -10.01 -7.59 -14.90
CA LEU A 95 -10.17 -8.97 -14.46
C LEU A 95 -11.06 -9.76 -15.44
N ILE A 96 -12.21 -9.21 -15.83
CA ILE A 96 -13.11 -9.86 -16.80
C ILE A 96 -12.39 -10.10 -18.14
N SER A 97 -11.64 -9.12 -18.63
CA SER A 97 -10.85 -9.24 -19.85
C SER A 97 -9.81 -10.37 -19.73
N LEU A 98 -9.09 -10.42 -18.61
CA LEU A 98 -8.10 -11.46 -18.34
C LEU A 98 -8.74 -12.86 -18.27
N SER A 99 -9.89 -12.99 -17.60
CA SER A 99 -10.64 -14.25 -17.53
C SER A 99 -11.09 -14.72 -18.92
N ARG A 100 -11.61 -13.82 -19.76
CA ARG A 100 -11.98 -14.16 -21.14
C ARG A 100 -10.77 -14.57 -21.98
N GLN A 101 -9.64 -13.88 -21.82
CA GLN A 101 -8.41 -14.23 -22.50
C GLN A 101 -7.92 -15.62 -22.08
N PHE A 102 -7.97 -15.93 -20.79
CA PHE A 102 -7.66 -17.26 -20.27
C PHE A 102 -8.61 -18.33 -20.82
N GLU A 103 -9.92 -18.09 -20.84
CA GLU A 103 -10.90 -19.01 -21.44
C GLU A 103 -10.62 -19.29 -22.92
N MET A 104 -10.29 -18.26 -23.70
CA MET A 104 -9.90 -18.42 -25.10
C MET A 104 -8.63 -19.26 -25.25
N GLN A 105 -7.62 -19.03 -24.40
CA GLN A 105 -6.39 -19.83 -24.39
C GLN A 105 -6.69 -21.31 -24.12
N ILE A 106 -7.55 -21.62 -23.15
CA ILE A 106 -7.97 -23.00 -22.86
C ILE A 106 -8.73 -23.62 -24.04
N LYS A 107 -9.68 -22.89 -24.65
CA LYS A 107 -10.42 -23.39 -25.83
C LYS A 107 -9.50 -23.65 -27.02
N MET A 108 -8.49 -22.81 -27.25
CA MET A 108 -7.51 -23.05 -28.30
C MET A 108 -6.70 -24.32 -28.02
N LEU A 109 -6.27 -24.55 -26.78
CA LEU A 109 -5.58 -25.79 -26.39
C LEU A 109 -6.45 -27.03 -26.60
N GLN A 110 -7.72 -26.98 -26.21
CA GLN A 110 -8.67 -28.07 -26.44
C GLN A 110 -8.89 -28.35 -27.93
N THR A 111 -8.94 -27.29 -28.74
CA THR A 111 -9.09 -27.41 -30.20
C THR A 111 -7.83 -28.03 -30.81
N ALA A 112 -6.65 -27.61 -30.38
CA ALA A 112 -5.38 -28.19 -30.81
C ALA A 112 -5.27 -29.68 -30.44
N ASP A 113 -5.64 -30.06 -29.21
CA ASP A 113 -5.65 -31.45 -28.75
C ASP A 113 -6.63 -32.32 -29.56
N THR A 114 -7.86 -31.83 -29.75
CA THR A 114 -8.86 -32.51 -30.59
C THR A 114 -8.36 -32.68 -32.03
N ASN A 115 -7.67 -31.67 -32.58
CA ASN A 115 -7.12 -31.73 -33.93
C ASN A 115 -5.98 -32.75 -34.03
N ALA A 116 -5.09 -32.80 -33.03
CA ALA A 116 -4.03 -33.79 -32.95
C ALA A 116 -4.58 -35.22 -32.91
N GLN A 117 -5.58 -35.48 -32.07
CA GLN A 117 -6.24 -36.80 -31.99
C GLN A 117 -6.85 -37.24 -33.32
N ARG A 118 -7.47 -36.32 -34.07
CA ARG A 118 -8.02 -36.62 -35.40
C ARG A 118 -6.92 -36.91 -36.42
N ALA A 119 -5.82 -36.16 -36.38
CA ALA A 119 -4.67 -36.42 -37.26
C ALA A 119 -4.06 -37.81 -37.00
N ASP A 120 -3.94 -38.21 -35.73
CA ASP A 120 -3.45 -39.53 -35.35
C ASP A 120 -4.38 -40.67 -35.85
N GLN A 121 -5.70 -40.47 -35.79
CA GLN A 121 -6.67 -41.42 -36.34
C GLN A 121 -6.54 -41.58 -37.87
N LEU A 122 -6.29 -40.49 -38.60
CA LEU A 122 -6.05 -40.57 -40.05
C LEU A 122 -4.75 -41.30 -40.37
N LEU A 123 -3.72 -41.15 -39.53
CA LEU A 123 -2.46 -41.87 -39.68
C LEU A 123 -2.65 -43.38 -39.47
N SER A 124 -3.45 -43.79 -38.48
CA SER A 124 -3.68 -45.21 -38.18
C SER A 124 -4.57 -45.93 -39.20
N LEU A 125 -5.44 -45.21 -39.90
CA LEU A 125 -6.28 -45.75 -40.99
C LEU A 125 -5.50 -46.01 -42.29
N ASN A 126 -4.34 -45.36 -42.46
CA ASN A 126 -3.48 -45.50 -43.63
C ASN A 126 -2.26 -46.40 -43.40
N ALA A 127 -2.21 -47.10 -42.25
CA ALA A 127 -1.15 -48.04 -41.87
C ALA A 127 -1.57 -49.50 -42.06
#